data_AF-A0A4Q5PL34-F1
#
_entry.id   AF-A0A4Q5PL34-F1
#
_cell.length_a   1.000
_cell.length_b   1.000
_cell.length_c   1.000
_cell.angle_alpha   90.00
_cell.angle_beta   90.00
_cell.angle_gamma   90.00
#
_symmetry.space_group_name_H-M   'P 1'
#
loop_
_entity.id
_entity.type
_entity.pdbx_description
1 polymer ?
#
loop_
_entity_poly.entity_id
_entity_poly.type
_entity_poly.pdbx_seq_one_letter_code
_entity_poly.pdbx_strand_id
1 'polypeptide(L)'
;MRTNFNKQETFRLDSHLPDDKHPLEELLLQLPLLTTIPSGHPDFPQTPPSLLRELQTNADASANALSHGMAAIGVLMAHSAVSIEDGSIGSDTVESLGWLLGELGVVAAYCLVLAAQCRHALEAGPA
;
A
#
# COMPACT_ATOMS: atom_id res chain seq x y z
N MET A 1 34.55 -31.44 21.05
CA MET A 1 33.32 -30.67 21.31
C MET A 1 33.36 -29.43 20.44
N ARG A 2 32.83 -29.52 19.21
CA ARG A 2 32.82 -28.42 18.22
C ARG A 2 31.42 -27.82 18.24
N THR A 3 31.29 -26.61 18.76
CA THR A 3 30.04 -25.84 18.72
C THR A 3 29.96 -25.20 17.34
N ASN A 4 29.16 -25.77 16.44
CA ASN A 4 28.89 -25.17 15.14
C ASN A 4 27.96 -23.96 15.35
N PHE A 5 28.52 -22.78 15.14
CA PHE A 5 27.77 -21.54 14.96
C PHE A 5 27.01 -21.64 13.63
N ASN A 6 25.69 -21.86 13.71
CA ASN A 6 24.82 -21.84 12.54
C ASN A 6 24.60 -20.36 12.14
N LYS A 7 25.43 -19.85 11.23
CA LYS A 7 25.33 -18.49 10.70
C LYS A 7 25.00 -18.56 9.22
N GLN A 8 23.80 -19.05 8.90
CA GLN A 8 23.22 -19.02 7.56
C GLN A 8 21.69 -19.25 7.64
N GLU A 9 20.99 -18.46 8.46
CA GLU A 9 19.64 -18.04 8.09
C GLU A 9 19.77 -16.99 6.99
N THR A 10 20.12 -17.52 5.82
CA THR A 10 19.89 -16.90 4.52
C THR A 10 18.52 -16.25 4.57
N PHE A 11 18.45 -14.95 4.29
CA PHE A 11 17.21 -14.23 4.03
C PHE A 11 16.50 -14.97 2.90
N ARG A 12 15.70 -15.96 3.29
CA ARG A 12 14.80 -16.65 2.40
C ARG A 12 13.72 -15.64 2.12
N LEU A 13 13.80 -15.03 0.95
CA LEU A 13 12.60 -14.73 0.17
C LEU A 13 11.92 -16.09 -0.08
N ASP A 14 11.36 -16.71 0.97
CA ASP A 14 10.37 -17.76 0.79
C ASP A 14 9.21 -17.03 0.13
N SER A 15 9.19 -17.15 -1.19
CA SER A 15 8.16 -16.65 -2.09
C SER A 15 6.84 -17.36 -1.77
N HIS A 16 6.24 -16.98 -0.66
CA HIS A 16 4.80 -16.86 -0.55
C HIS A 16 4.47 -15.40 -0.86
N LEU A 17 4.69 -14.98 -2.10
CA LEU A 17 3.83 -13.97 -2.70
C LEU A 17 2.45 -14.66 -2.77
N PRO A 18 1.48 -14.27 -1.94
CA PRO A 18 0.14 -14.84 -2.04
C PRO A 18 -0.41 -14.49 -3.43
N ASP A 19 -0.62 -15.50 -4.28
CA ASP A 19 -1.41 -15.46 -5.52
C ASP A 19 -1.21 -14.19 -6.38
N ASP A 20 -0.11 -14.10 -7.15
CA ASP A 20 0.21 -13.21 -8.31
C ASP A 20 -0.65 -11.93 -8.54
N LYS A 21 -1.04 -11.22 -7.48
CA LYS A 21 -1.90 -10.04 -7.57
C LYS A 21 -1.29 -8.91 -6.76
N HIS A 22 -0.86 -7.89 -7.47
CA HIS A 22 -0.46 -6.63 -6.88
C HIS A 22 -1.74 -5.82 -6.60
N PRO A 23 -2.19 -5.67 -5.34
CA PRO A 23 -3.49 -5.07 -5.05
C PRO A 23 -3.61 -3.63 -5.57
N LEU A 24 -2.50 -2.89 -5.61
CA LEU A 24 -2.47 -1.54 -6.17
C LEU A 24 -2.62 -1.57 -7.70
N GLU A 25 -2.01 -2.54 -8.38
CA GLU A 25 -2.17 -2.71 -9.83
C GLU A 25 -3.62 -3.05 -10.17
N GLU A 26 -4.19 -4.04 -9.50
CA GLU A 26 -5.59 -4.44 -9.67
C GLU A 26 -6.54 -3.27 -9.38
N LEU A 27 -6.28 -2.51 -8.31
CA LEU A 27 -7.01 -1.29 -8.01
C LEU A 27 -6.95 -0.30 -9.19
N LEU A 28 -5.76 0.00 -9.70
CA LEU A 28 -5.57 0.95 -10.81
C LEU A 28 -6.25 0.47 -12.10
N LEU A 29 -6.29 -0.83 -12.36
CA LEU A 29 -7.01 -1.42 -13.50
C LEU A 29 -8.53 -1.33 -13.34
N GLN A 30 -9.03 -1.35 -12.11
CA GLN A 30 -10.46 -1.29 -11.80
C GLN A 30 -11.01 0.14 -11.74
N LEU A 31 -10.21 1.14 -11.40
CA LEU A 31 -10.65 2.54 -11.29
C LEU A 31 -11.38 3.05 -12.55
N PRO A 32 -10.91 2.79 -13.79
CA PRO A 32 -11.62 3.21 -15.01
C PRO A 32 -12.96 2.53 -15.23
N LEU A 33 -13.25 1.43 -14.52
CA LEU A 33 -14.50 0.68 -14.63
C LEU A 33 -15.60 1.23 -13.73
N LEU A 34 -15.28 2.19 -12.84
CA LEU A 34 -16.26 2.86 -12.00
C LEU A 34 -17.29 3.58 -12.87
N THR A 35 -18.56 3.41 -12.52
CA THR A 35 -19.61 4.28 -13.05
C THR A 35 -19.30 5.71 -12.62
N THR A 36 -19.51 6.68 -13.52
CA THR A 36 -19.27 8.10 -13.23
C THR A 36 -20.54 8.91 -13.51
N ILE A 37 -20.78 9.92 -12.69
CA ILE A 37 -21.78 10.95 -12.98
C ILE A 37 -21.27 11.89 -14.08
N PRO A 38 -22.12 12.72 -14.72
CA PRO A 38 -21.70 13.62 -15.81
C PRO A 38 -20.57 14.60 -15.48
N SER A 39 -20.29 14.86 -14.20
CA SER A 39 -19.15 15.67 -13.75
C SER A 39 -17.81 14.91 -13.71
N GLY A 40 -17.81 13.61 -14.00
CA GLY A 40 -16.62 12.75 -13.99
C GLY A 40 -16.28 12.18 -12.62
N HIS A 41 -17.06 12.47 -11.58
CA HIS A 41 -16.87 11.85 -10.27
C HIS A 41 -17.47 10.42 -10.22
N PRO A 42 -16.91 9.51 -9.43
CA PRO A 42 -17.47 8.17 -9.25
C PRO A 42 -18.91 8.20 -8.72
N ASP A 43 -19.76 7.38 -9.33
CA ASP A 43 -21.13 7.10 -8.92
C ASP A 43 -21.18 5.71 -8.27
N PHE A 44 -20.82 5.65 -6.98
CA PHE A 44 -20.79 4.39 -6.24
C PHE A 44 -22.16 3.68 -6.18
N PRO A 45 -23.29 4.37 -5.94
CA PRO A 45 -24.60 3.74 -5.97
C PRO A 45 -24.96 3.05 -7.30
N GLN A 46 -24.48 3.59 -8.43
CA GLN A 46 -24.72 3.03 -9.77
C GLN A 46 -23.60 2.10 -10.25
N THR A 47 -22.63 1.78 -9.40
CA THR A 47 -21.53 0.86 -9.73
C THR A 47 -21.93 -0.59 -9.39
N PRO A 48 -21.59 -1.59 -10.23
CA PRO A 48 -21.89 -2.99 -9.94
C PRO A 48 -21.35 -3.44 -8.55
N PRO A 49 -22.16 -4.10 -7.71
CA PRO A 49 -21.74 -4.54 -6.37
C PRO A 49 -20.52 -5.48 -6.36
N SER A 50 -20.31 -6.27 -7.42
CA SER A 50 -19.12 -7.10 -7.57
C SER A 50 -17.85 -6.24 -7.71
N LEU A 51 -17.88 -5.22 -8.56
CA LEU A 51 -16.77 -4.29 -8.76
C LEU A 51 -16.49 -3.48 -7.47
N LEU A 52 -17.52 -3.01 -6.78
CA LEU A 52 -17.36 -2.31 -5.50
C LEU A 52 -16.64 -3.17 -4.45
N ARG A 53 -16.96 -4.47 -4.39
CA ARG A 53 -16.31 -5.39 -3.45
C ARG A 53 -14.84 -5.63 -3.79
N GLU A 54 -14.54 -5.77 -5.07
CA GLU A 54 -13.16 -5.94 -5.51
C GLU A 54 -12.33 -4.67 -5.27
N LEU A 55 -12.87 -3.50 -5.64
CA LEU A 55 -12.25 -2.20 -5.36
C LEU A 55 -12.00 -2.01 -3.86
N GLN A 56 -12.99 -2.31 -3.02
CA GLN A 56 -12.84 -2.24 -1.57
C GLN A 56 -11.69 -3.13 -1.10
N THR A 57 -11.67 -4.40 -1.53
CA THR A 57 -10.67 -5.40 -1.11
C THR A 57 -9.27 -4.97 -1.52
N ASN A 58 -9.11 -4.54 -2.77
CA ASN A 58 -7.82 -4.11 -3.32
C ASN A 58 -7.35 -2.78 -2.69
N ALA A 59 -8.27 -1.86 -2.39
CA ALA A 59 -7.94 -0.62 -1.72
C ALA A 59 -7.52 -0.83 -0.25
N ASP A 60 -8.25 -1.65 0.52
CA ASP A 60 -7.87 -2.00 1.89
C ASP A 60 -6.50 -2.73 1.91
N ALA A 61 -6.28 -3.69 0.99
CA ALA A 61 -5.01 -4.40 0.87
C ALA A 61 -3.85 -3.46 0.49
N SER A 62 -4.07 -2.53 -0.45
CA SER A 62 -3.07 -1.54 -0.85
C SER A 62 -2.71 -0.59 0.29
N ALA A 63 -3.71 -0.05 1.00
CA ALA A 63 -3.48 0.83 2.15
C ALA A 63 -2.67 0.14 3.25
N ASN A 64 -2.96 -1.14 3.52
CA ASN A 64 -2.22 -1.94 4.49
C ASN A 64 -0.76 -2.18 4.06
N ALA A 65 -0.54 -2.57 2.80
CA ALA A 65 0.80 -2.80 2.27
C ALA A 65 1.64 -1.50 2.31
N LEU A 66 1.07 -0.37 1.88
CA LEU A 66 1.73 0.93 1.92
C LEU A 66 2.06 1.36 3.35
N SER A 67 1.10 1.26 4.28
CA SER A 67 1.32 1.62 5.68
C SER A 67 2.41 0.77 6.33
N HIS A 68 2.41 -0.54 6.07
CA HIS A 68 3.43 -1.45 6.59
C HIS A 68 4.82 -1.17 5.99
N GLY A 69 4.89 -0.93 4.68
CA GLY A 69 6.13 -0.58 3.99
C GLY A 69 6.73 0.73 4.51
N MET A 70 5.92 1.77 4.66
CA MET A 70 6.36 3.04 5.24
C MET A 70 6.88 2.88 6.68
N ALA A 71 6.21 2.07 7.51
CA ALA A 71 6.66 1.79 8.87
C ALA A 71 8.02 1.05 8.88
N ALA A 72 8.20 0.06 8.01
CA ALA A 72 9.47 -0.66 7.87
C ALA A 72 10.61 0.27 7.41
N ILE A 73 10.35 1.16 6.46
CA ILE A 73 11.31 2.20 6.04
C ILE A 73 11.68 3.10 7.22
N GLY A 74 10.71 3.55 8.01
CA GLY A 74 10.96 4.35 9.21
C GLY A 74 11.89 3.65 10.21
N VAL A 75 11.70 2.34 10.43
CA VAL A 75 12.60 1.54 11.27
C VAL A 75 14.01 1.47 10.68
N LEU A 76 14.15 1.23 9.37
CA LEU A 76 15.45 1.20 8.70
C LEU A 76 16.18 2.56 8.78
N MET A 77 15.44 3.67 8.65
CA MET A 77 15.99 5.02 8.80
C MET A 77 16.49 5.26 10.22
N ALA A 78 15.71 4.87 11.24
CA ALA A 78 16.12 4.98 12.63
C ALA A 78 17.40 4.17 12.92
N HIS A 79 17.52 2.98 12.34
CA HIS A 79 18.72 2.15 12.45
C HIS A 79 19.93 2.73 11.70
N SER A 80 19.69 3.58 10.70
CA SER A 80 20.72 4.20 9.87
C SER A 80 21.16 5.58 10.40
N ALA A 81 20.68 6.01 11.57
CA ALA A 81 20.90 7.35 12.10
C ALA A 81 22.39 7.75 12.18
N VAL A 82 23.25 6.84 12.63
CA VAL A 82 24.70 7.10 12.72
C VAL A 82 25.32 7.33 11.34
N SER A 83 24.96 6.49 10.37
CA SER A 83 25.43 6.64 8.98
C SER A 83 24.90 7.90 8.30
N ILE A 84 23.76 8.43 8.74
CA ILE A 84 23.23 9.71 8.27
C ILE A 84 24.01 10.87 8.91
N GLU A 85 24.27 10.79 10.22
CA GLU A 85 25.00 11.81 10.98
C GLU A 85 26.46 11.96 10.53
N ASP A 86 27.14 10.84 10.26
CA ASP A 86 28.53 10.84 9.80
C ASP A 86 28.69 11.14 8.29
N GLY A 87 27.56 11.32 7.58
CA GLY A 87 27.51 11.66 6.17
C GLY A 87 27.75 10.50 5.21
N SER A 88 27.88 9.26 5.69
CA SER A 88 27.96 8.06 4.84
C SER A 88 26.68 7.84 4.03
N ILE A 89 25.53 8.29 4.56
CA ILE A 89 24.27 8.44 3.86
C ILE A 89 24.01 9.94 3.71
N GLY A 90 23.90 10.40 2.47
CA GLY A 90 23.68 11.81 2.17
C GLY A 90 22.33 12.31 2.69
N SER A 91 22.30 13.56 3.15
CA SER A 91 21.07 14.22 3.60
C SER A 91 20.01 14.35 2.50
N ASP A 92 20.44 14.42 1.24
CA ASP A 92 19.59 14.41 0.04
C ASP A 92 18.84 13.08 -0.13
N THR A 93 19.45 11.96 0.27
CA THR A 93 18.82 10.64 0.29
C THR A 93 17.71 10.60 1.33
N VAL A 94 17.96 11.13 2.53
CA VAL A 94 16.96 11.21 3.60
C VAL A 94 15.80 12.11 3.20
N GLU A 95 16.10 13.26 2.58
CA GLU A 95 15.09 14.17 2.05
C GLU A 95 14.22 13.49 0.98
N SER A 96 14.84 12.82 0.01
CA SER A 96 14.15 12.09 -1.06
C SER A 96 13.23 10.99 -0.51
N LEU A 97 13.67 10.27 0.53
CA LEU A 97 12.83 9.31 1.23
C LEU A 97 11.65 9.97 1.95
N GLY A 98 11.87 11.13 2.59
CA GLY A 98 10.79 11.91 3.21
C GLY A 98 9.70 12.29 2.21
N TRP A 99 10.08 12.76 1.02
CA TRP A 99 9.15 13.05 -0.07
C TRP A 99 8.37 11.82 -0.51
N LEU A 100 9.06 10.70 -0.74
CA LEU A 100 8.42 9.44 -1.13
C LEU A 100 7.40 8.97 -0.08
N LEU A 101 7.79 8.97 1.21
CA LEU A 101 6.88 8.58 2.30
C LEU A 101 5.65 9.48 2.36
N GLY A 102 5.80 10.78 2.06
CA GLY A 102 4.68 11.71 1.91
C GLY A 102 3.70 11.27 0.83
N GLU A 103 4.19 10.99 -0.38
CA GLU A 103 3.36 10.54 -1.51
C GLU A 103 2.67 9.20 -1.22
N LEU A 104 3.40 8.23 -0.66
CA LEU A 104 2.84 6.92 -0.29
C LEU A 104 1.75 7.06 0.79
N GLY A 105 1.93 8.00 1.74
CA GLY A 105 0.93 8.30 2.75
C GLY A 105 -0.37 8.87 2.16
N VAL A 106 -0.25 9.75 1.17
CA VAL A 106 -1.42 10.27 0.42
C VAL A 106 -2.14 9.13 -0.31
N VAL A 107 -1.42 8.28 -1.05
CA VAL A 107 -2.02 7.14 -1.75
C VAL A 107 -2.75 6.21 -0.79
N ALA A 108 -2.12 5.86 0.35
CA ALA A 108 -2.75 5.01 1.36
C ALA A 108 -4.04 5.63 1.92
N ALA A 109 -4.06 6.94 2.18
CA ALA A 109 -5.25 7.64 2.65
C ALA A 109 -6.38 7.60 1.61
N TYR A 110 -6.08 7.84 0.33
CA TYR A 110 -7.08 7.75 -0.73
C TYR A 110 -7.63 6.33 -0.91
N CYS A 111 -6.80 5.31 -0.77
CA CYS A 111 -7.25 3.92 -0.75
C CYS A 111 -8.26 3.66 0.39
N LEU A 112 -7.98 4.14 1.60
CA LEU A 112 -8.90 3.99 2.74
C LEU A 112 -10.24 4.71 2.51
N VAL A 113 -10.19 5.93 1.96
CA VAL A 113 -11.38 6.70 1.61
C VAL A 113 -12.22 5.97 0.56
N LEU A 114 -11.58 5.46 -0.49
CA LEU A 114 -12.24 4.69 -1.54
C LEU A 114 -12.90 3.42 -1.00
N ALA A 115 -12.19 2.66 -0.16
CA ALA A 115 -12.72 1.46 0.47
C ALA A 115 -13.95 1.78 1.35
N ALA A 116 -13.91 2.88 2.10
CA ALA A 116 -15.05 3.33 2.90
C ALA A 116 -16.26 3.70 2.02
N GLN A 117 -16.05 4.40 0.90
CA GLN A 117 -17.13 4.74 -0.03
C GLN A 117 -17.75 3.49 -0.67
N CYS A 118 -16.93 2.51 -1.05
CA CYS A 118 -17.40 1.21 -1.54
C CYS A 118 -18.23 0.47 -0.49
N ARG A 119 -17.78 0.43 0.78
CA ARG A 119 -18.54 -0.18 1.89
C ARG A 119 -19.90 0.47 2.08
N HIS A 120 -19.94 1.80 2.16
CA HIS A 120 -21.20 2.53 2.34
C HIS A 120 -22.19 2.26 1.20
N ALA A 121 -21.70 2.21 -0.05
CA ALA A 121 -22.56 1.91 -1.20
C ALA A 121 -23.07 0.46 -1.19
N LEU A 122 -22.25 -0.50 -0.76
CA LEU A 122 -22.66 -1.90 -0.61
C LEU A 122 -23.72 -2.09 0.48
N GLU A 123 -23.62 -1.33 1.59
CA GLU A 123 -24.57 -1.37 2.71
C GLU A 123 -25.91 -0.69 2.38
N ALA A 124 -25.91 0.34 1.55
CA ALA A 124 -27.12 1.06 1.15
C ALA A 124 -28.09 0.20 0.31
N GLY A 125 -27.60 -0.87 -0.32
CA GLY A 125 -28.39 -1.74 -1.21
C GLY A 125 -28.71 -1.07 -2.57
N PRO A 126 -29.20 -1.83 -3.56
CA PRO A 126 -29.58 -1.26 -4.84
C PRO A 126 -30.81 -0.34 -4.68
N ALA A 127 -30.72 0.87 -5.24
CA ALA A 127 -31.84 1.80 -5.37
C ALA A 127 -32.89 1.30 -6.37
#